data_AF-A0AAQ0E7Y9-F1
#
_entry.id   AF-A0AAQ0E7Y9-F1
#
_cell.length_a   1.000
_cell.length_b   1.000
_cell.length_c   1.000
_cell.angle_alpha   90.00
_cell.angle_beta   90.00
_cell.angle_gamma   90.00
#
_symmetry.space_group_name_H-M   'P 1'
#
loop_
_entity.id
_entity.type
_entity.pdbx_description
1 polymer ?
#
loop_
_entity_poly.entity_id
_entity_poly.type
_entity_poly.pdbx_seq_one_letter_code
_entity_poly.pdbx_strand_id
1 'polypeptide(L)'
;MSEQKIDPNQVTKPIQLLAAWLVGLILINSTFLGAAKVITTPAWASGLLVVAAVVNVPIFLILIFFLQTKFRAELQEDTFYSKHLEKVTGNTKEKPNQNEIFLNQLKQLENNNDNKIKELSANIEAISQELAANKKPNVDMESIFKKLNDTRDTLTAFERQKIRSSTRIALNDLLPSYKLIAKKLISLGYSISTTFGSSNEDKNIPSCLTISYVDGLPKSSLKELYHLLSPLGFNRIDYDDDETARYEHIYIGSYIDEFPDARASVYIDKNIESAICDDNISMDELNELIIDARA
;
A
#
# COMPACT_ATOMS: atom_id res chain seq x y z
N MET A 1 4.54 -27.41 53.84
CA MET A 1 5.38 -27.17 52.64
C MET A 1 4.56 -26.32 51.71
N SER A 2 5.03 -25.11 51.37
CA SER A 2 4.28 -24.24 50.45
C SER A 2 4.66 -24.56 49.01
N GLU A 3 3.67 -24.89 48.19
CA GLU A 3 3.87 -25.11 46.76
C GLU A 3 4.27 -23.79 46.09
N GLN A 4 5.56 -23.61 45.79
CA GLN A 4 6.01 -22.54 44.91
C GLN A 4 5.63 -22.88 43.47
N LYS A 5 4.39 -22.55 43.12
CA LYS A 5 3.85 -22.65 41.77
C LYS A 5 4.60 -21.64 40.87
N ILE A 6 5.60 -22.13 40.13
CA ILE A 6 6.33 -21.32 39.15
C ILE A 6 5.33 -20.96 38.05
N ASP A 7 5.02 -19.67 37.92
CA ASP A 7 4.14 -19.13 36.88
C ASP A 7 4.96 -18.92 35.60
N PRO A 8 4.75 -19.72 34.53
CA PRO A 8 5.62 -19.68 33.33
C PRO A 8 5.63 -18.31 32.65
N ASN A 9 4.53 -17.56 32.77
CA ASN A 9 4.34 -16.26 32.13
C ASN A 9 5.19 -15.13 32.76
N GLN A 10 5.92 -15.39 33.86
CA GLN A 10 6.78 -14.40 34.53
C GLN A 10 8.28 -14.60 34.23
N VAL A 11 8.65 -15.57 33.39
CA VAL A 11 10.05 -15.84 32.97
C VAL A 11 10.39 -15.01 31.71
N THR A 12 10.22 -13.69 31.80
CA THR A 12 10.33 -12.78 30.64
C THR A 12 11.74 -12.22 30.40
N LYS A 13 12.71 -12.47 31.29
CA LYS A 13 14.09 -11.99 31.15
C LYS A 13 15.05 -13.13 30.82
N PRO A 14 15.94 -13.01 29.81
CA PRO A 14 16.92 -14.04 29.46
C PRO A 14 17.82 -14.52 30.63
N ILE A 15 18.03 -13.66 31.63
CA ILE A 15 18.77 -13.97 32.86
C ILE A 15 18.02 -15.02 33.72
N GLN A 16 16.68 -14.97 33.77
CA GLN A 16 15.86 -15.93 34.52
C GLN A 16 15.84 -17.31 33.83
N LEU A 17 15.78 -17.32 32.49
CA LEU A 17 15.89 -18.56 31.71
C LEU A 17 17.26 -19.23 31.93
N LEU A 18 18.35 -18.45 31.92
CA LEU A 18 19.70 -18.96 32.23
C LEU A 18 19.77 -19.55 33.65
N ALA A 19 19.18 -18.88 34.65
CA ALA A 19 19.14 -19.40 36.01
C ALA A 19 18.40 -20.75 36.10
N ALA A 20 17.26 -20.91 35.42
CA ALA A 20 16.53 -22.18 35.37
C ALA A 20 17.36 -23.31 34.73
N TRP A 21 18.04 -23.04 33.61
CA TRP A 21 18.94 -24.01 32.98
C TRP A 21 20.14 -24.38 33.87
N LEU A 22 20.69 -23.44 34.62
CA LEU A 22 21.79 -23.70 35.56
C LEU A 22 21.35 -24.58 36.75
N VAL A 23 20.15 -24.36 37.28
CA VAL A 23 19.54 -25.27 38.29
C VAL A 23 19.34 -26.67 37.70
N GLY A 24 18.87 -26.77 36.45
CA GLY A 24 18.76 -28.05 35.73
C GLY A 24 20.09 -28.78 35.58
N LEU A 25 21.17 -28.08 35.19
CA LEU A 25 22.52 -28.65 35.08
C LEU A 25 23.01 -29.22 36.43
N ILE A 26 22.84 -28.47 37.51
CA ILE A 26 23.24 -28.90 38.87
C ILE A 26 22.49 -30.17 39.26
N LEU A 27 21.18 -30.22 39.01
CA LEU A 27 20.33 -31.36 39.34
C LEU A 27 20.74 -32.62 38.54
N ILE A 28 20.96 -32.48 37.24
CA ILE A 28 21.38 -33.59 36.34
C ILE A 28 22.76 -34.12 36.76
N ASN A 29 23.74 -33.24 36.95
CA ASN A 29 25.10 -33.66 37.34
C ASN A 29 25.12 -34.29 38.75
N SER A 30 24.33 -33.76 39.69
CA SER A 30 24.16 -34.36 41.03
C SER A 30 23.54 -35.76 40.93
N THR A 31 22.60 -35.96 40.01
CA THR A 31 21.98 -37.28 39.74
C THR A 31 22.98 -38.25 39.13
N PHE A 32 23.81 -37.82 38.18
CA PHE A 32 24.85 -38.68 37.58
C PHE A 32 25.93 -39.07 38.59
N LEU A 33 26.43 -38.14 39.41
CA LEU A 33 27.41 -38.46 40.48
C LEU A 33 26.79 -39.33 41.58
N GLY A 34 25.53 -39.08 41.95
CA GLY A 34 24.78 -39.89 42.89
C GLY A 34 24.59 -41.33 42.39
N ALA A 35 24.17 -41.50 41.13
CA ALA A 35 24.03 -42.80 40.48
C ALA A 35 25.39 -43.51 40.33
N ALA A 36 26.46 -42.80 39.96
CA ALA A 36 27.81 -43.35 39.85
C ALA A 36 28.33 -43.93 41.19
N LYS A 37 27.91 -43.37 42.33
CA LYS A 37 28.24 -43.89 43.66
C LYS A 37 27.47 -45.17 44.02
N VAL A 38 26.25 -45.35 43.48
CA VAL A 38 25.37 -46.48 43.79
C VAL A 38 25.58 -47.65 42.81
N ILE A 39 25.85 -47.37 41.54
CA ILE A 39 26.06 -48.38 40.49
C ILE A 39 27.50 -48.88 40.56
N THR A 40 27.71 -49.96 41.30
CA THR A 40 29.02 -50.65 41.42
C THR A 40 29.27 -51.68 40.32
N THR A 41 28.22 -52.13 39.63
CA THR A 41 28.30 -53.10 38.53
C THR A 41 27.42 -52.67 37.34
N PRO A 42 27.91 -52.76 36.09
CA PRO A 42 29.29 -53.05 35.68
C PRO A 42 30.24 -51.87 35.94
N ALA A 43 31.52 -52.15 36.17
CA ALA A 43 32.50 -51.14 36.62
C ALA A 43 32.68 -49.94 35.67
N TRP A 44 32.44 -50.11 34.37
CA TRP A 44 32.50 -49.02 33.39
C TRP A 44 31.35 -48.01 33.51
N ALA A 45 30.20 -48.41 34.07
CA ALA A 45 29.01 -47.55 34.12
C ALA A 45 29.20 -46.35 35.07
N SER A 46 29.81 -46.57 36.24
CA SER A 46 30.18 -45.50 37.17
C SER A 46 31.15 -44.51 36.53
N GLY A 47 32.21 -45.02 35.88
CA GLY A 47 33.18 -44.18 35.15
C GLY A 47 32.54 -43.37 34.02
N LEU A 48 31.64 -43.99 33.23
CA LEU A 48 30.91 -43.31 32.16
C LEU A 48 30.04 -42.16 32.70
N LEU A 49 29.34 -42.36 33.82
CA LEU A 49 28.51 -41.32 34.44
C LEU A 49 29.33 -40.15 34.98
N VAL A 50 30.52 -40.41 35.54
CA VAL A 50 31.46 -39.36 35.97
C VAL A 50 31.98 -38.58 34.76
N VAL A 51 32.41 -39.25 33.69
CA VAL A 51 32.84 -38.60 32.44
C VAL A 51 31.70 -37.79 31.81
N ALA A 52 30.48 -38.33 31.78
CA ALA A 52 29.30 -37.64 31.28
C ALA A 52 29.04 -36.35 32.08
N ALA A 53 29.07 -36.39 33.40
CA ALA A 53 28.89 -35.19 34.23
C ALA A 53 29.99 -34.13 34.01
N VAL A 54 31.25 -34.55 33.84
CA VAL A 54 32.38 -33.65 33.53
C VAL A 54 32.24 -33.01 32.15
N VAL A 55 31.84 -33.79 31.13
CA VAL A 55 31.68 -33.32 29.74
C VAL A 55 30.41 -32.49 29.54
N ASN A 56 29.37 -32.73 30.34
CA ASN A 56 28.12 -31.96 30.29
C ASN A 56 28.34 -30.47 30.60
N VAL A 57 29.26 -30.13 31.51
CA VAL A 57 29.57 -28.73 31.87
C VAL A 57 30.13 -27.90 30.71
N PRO A 58 31.23 -28.28 30.02
CA PRO A 58 31.73 -27.51 28.88
C PRO A 58 30.76 -27.49 27.69
N ILE A 59 30.03 -28.59 27.43
CA ILE A 59 28.97 -28.58 26.40
C ILE A 59 27.90 -27.54 26.73
N PHE A 60 27.41 -27.53 27.97
CA PHE A 60 26.41 -26.57 28.43
C PHE A 60 26.92 -25.12 28.37
N LEU A 61 28.19 -24.86 28.74
CA LEU A 61 28.80 -23.53 28.62
C LEU A 61 28.95 -23.10 27.15
N ILE A 62 29.30 -24.00 26.24
CA ILE A 62 29.35 -23.72 24.79
C ILE A 62 27.95 -23.42 24.25
N LEU A 63 26.92 -24.17 24.67
CA LEU A 63 25.53 -23.92 24.28
C LEU A 63 25.03 -22.57 24.82
N ILE A 64 25.30 -22.23 26.09
CA ILE A 64 25.00 -20.89 26.63
C ILE A 64 25.75 -19.80 25.86
N PHE A 65 27.03 -19.98 25.56
CA PHE A 65 27.82 -19.02 24.79
C PHE A 65 27.23 -18.81 23.40
N PHE A 66 26.84 -19.88 22.71
CA PHE A 66 26.19 -19.82 21.40
C PHE A 66 24.82 -19.13 21.47
N LEU A 67 24.04 -19.40 22.52
CA LEU A 67 22.76 -18.76 22.80
C LEU A 67 22.92 -17.24 23.07
N GLN A 68 23.96 -16.86 23.83
CA GLN A 68 24.30 -15.48 24.17
C GLN A 68 24.98 -14.68 23.04
N THR A 69 25.51 -15.34 22.00
CA THR A 69 26.23 -14.69 20.89
C THR A 69 25.42 -14.71 19.60
N LYS A 70 24.87 -15.87 19.21
CA LYS A 70 24.10 -16.04 17.97
C LYS A 70 22.62 -15.70 18.16
N PHE A 71 21.99 -16.26 19.19
CA PHE A 71 20.55 -16.10 19.45
C PHE A 71 20.21 -14.92 20.37
N ARG A 72 21.20 -14.04 20.64
CA ARG A 72 21.03 -12.84 21.48
C ARG A 72 19.94 -11.90 20.96
N ALA A 73 19.84 -11.75 19.63
CA ALA A 73 18.85 -10.89 19.01
C ALA A 73 17.43 -11.46 19.10
N GLU A 74 17.29 -12.79 19.00
CA GLU A 74 16.01 -13.50 19.11
C GLU A 74 15.51 -13.50 20.56
N LEU A 75 16.39 -13.76 21.53
CA LEU A 75 16.09 -13.67 22.98
C LEU A 75 15.92 -12.23 23.51
N GLN A 76 16.01 -11.21 22.66
CA GLN A 76 15.67 -9.81 22.96
C GLN A 76 14.33 -9.42 22.31
N GLU A 77 13.34 -10.30 22.48
CA GLU A 77 12.09 -10.39 21.69
C GLU A 77 11.17 -9.16 21.71
N ASP A 78 11.42 -8.15 22.55
CA ASP A 78 10.69 -6.85 22.53
C ASP A 78 11.51 -5.65 22.02
N THR A 79 12.84 -5.77 21.90
CA THR A 79 13.70 -4.66 21.40
C THR A 79 14.43 -4.97 20.10
N PHE A 80 14.52 -6.25 19.71
CA PHE A 80 15.05 -6.66 18.41
C PHE A 80 13.99 -7.22 17.46
N TYR A 81 12.80 -7.61 17.92
CA TYR A 81 11.67 -7.87 17.03
C TYR A 81 11.06 -6.57 16.50
N SER A 82 10.94 -5.55 17.37
CA SER A 82 10.67 -4.17 16.99
C SER A 82 11.77 -3.54 16.13
N LYS A 83 13.02 -4.04 16.19
CA LYS A 83 14.17 -3.67 15.34
C LYS A 83 14.47 -4.61 14.16
N HIS A 84 13.72 -5.69 14.01
CA HIS A 84 13.62 -6.44 12.77
C HIS A 84 12.40 -5.99 11.96
N LEU A 85 11.30 -5.58 12.61
CA LEU A 85 10.54 -4.36 12.25
C LEU A 85 11.47 -3.12 12.42
N GLU A 86 11.16 -1.85 12.09
CA GLU A 86 12.17 -0.77 11.88
C GLU A 86 13.28 -1.05 10.84
N LYS A 87 13.69 -2.30 10.58
CA LYS A 87 14.73 -2.67 9.61
C LYS A 87 14.13 -3.37 8.38
N VAL A 88 13.11 -4.21 8.57
CA VAL A 88 12.19 -4.68 7.51
C VAL A 88 10.97 -3.73 7.43
N THR A 89 10.69 -2.94 8.47
CA THR A 89 9.54 -2.01 8.54
C THR A 89 9.99 -0.58 8.87
N GLY A 90 10.99 -0.09 8.12
CA GLY A 90 11.65 1.21 8.27
C GLY A 90 10.81 2.39 8.75
N ASN A 91 10.84 2.68 10.05
CA ASN A 91 10.44 3.92 10.74
C ASN A 91 10.72 3.74 12.25
N THR A 92 11.84 4.21 12.81
CA THR A 92 12.15 5.64 13.03
C THR A 92 10.99 6.39 13.70
N LYS A 93 11.25 7.03 14.85
CA LYS A 93 10.36 8.04 15.42
C LYS A 93 10.31 9.28 14.51
N GLU A 94 9.41 9.31 13.53
CA GLU A 94 9.10 10.55 12.80
C GLU A 94 7.70 10.55 12.15
N LYS A 95 6.90 11.58 12.51
CA LYS A 95 5.63 12.01 11.87
C LYS A 95 4.43 11.03 11.90
N PRO A 96 3.18 11.55 11.80
CA PRO A 96 1.98 10.71 11.81
C PRO A 96 2.05 9.68 10.67
N ASN A 97 1.79 8.42 11.03
CA ASN A 97 2.13 7.28 10.20
C ASN A 97 1.26 7.25 8.93
N GLN A 98 1.86 7.05 7.75
CA GLN A 98 1.12 7.05 6.48
C GLN A 98 -0.02 6.02 6.48
N ASN A 99 0.13 4.90 7.19
CA ASN A 99 -0.93 3.90 7.35
C ASN A 99 -2.10 4.38 8.24
N GLU A 100 -1.84 5.18 9.29
CA GLU A 100 -2.90 5.79 10.09
C GLU A 100 -3.58 6.94 9.34
N ILE A 101 -2.82 7.73 8.59
CA ILE A 101 -3.35 8.76 7.68
C ILE A 101 -4.24 8.08 6.63
N PHE A 102 -3.78 7.00 6.01
CA PHE A 102 -4.52 6.23 5.01
C PHE A 102 -5.79 5.58 5.59
N LEU A 103 -5.72 4.96 6.77
CA LEU A 103 -6.91 4.42 7.45
C LEU A 103 -7.92 5.51 7.83
N ASN A 104 -7.45 6.70 8.24
CA ASN A 104 -8.32 7.85 8.48
C ASN A 104 -8.89 8.44 7.19
N GLN A 105 -8.13 8.46 6.09
CA GLN A 105 -8.60 8.85 4.76
C GLN A 105 -9.65 7.86 4.22
N LEU A 106 -9.44 6.56 4.39
CA LEU A 106 -10.42 5.52 4.04
C LEU A 106 -11.71 5.70 4.84
N LYS A 107 -11.63 5.89 6.16
CA LYS A 107 -12.81 6.20 6.99
C LYS A 107 -13.48 7.51 6.57
N GLN A 108 -12.74 8.54 6.18
CA GLN A 108 -13.32 9.79 5.67
C GLN A 108 -14.00 9.58 4.32
N LEU A 109 -13.42 8.78 3.41
CA LEU A 109 -14.03 8.42 2.13
C LEU A 109 -15.30 7.58 2.32
N GLU A 110 -15.29 6.59 3.21
CA GLU A 110 -16.44 5.78 3.60
C GLU A 110 -17.56 6.66 4.16
N ASN A 111 -17.28 7.49 5.18
CA ASN A 111 -18.25 8.44 5.72
C ASN A 111 -18.77 9.44 4.69
N ASN A 112 -17.93 9.92 3.77
CA ASN A 112 -18.34 10.84 2.70
C ASN A 112 -19.26 10.14 1.68
N ASN A 113 -18.99 8.88 1.35
CA ASN A 113 -19.85 8.08 0.49
C ASN A 113 -21.20 7.80 1.18
N ASP A 114 -21.18 7.39 2.45
CA ASP A 114 -22.39 7.18 3.26
C ASP A 114 -23.25 8.44 3.37
N ASN A 115 -22.64 9.60 3.58
CA ASN A 115 -23.35 10.88 3.65
C ASN A 115 -23.99 11.23 2.30
N LYS A 116 -23.27 11.05 1.19
CA LYS A 116 -23.82 11.25 -0.16
C LYS A 116 -24.93 10.26 -0.52
N ILE A 117 -24.81 9.00 -0.09
CA ILE A 117 -25.87 7.99 -0.27
C ILE A 117 -27.11 8.39 0.52
N LYS A 118 -26.96 8.83 1.78
CA LYS A 118 -28.07 9.33 2.60
C LYS A 118 -28.74 10.58 2.00
N GLU A 119 -27.95 11.51 1.47
CA GLU A 119 -28.45 12.70 0.75
C GLU A 119 -29.24 12.30 -0.50
N LEU A 120 -28.72 11.37 -1.31
CA LEU A 120 -29.43 10.83 -2.47
C LEU A 120 -30.73 10.13 -2.07
N SER A 121 -30.71 9.29 -1.03
CA SER A 121 -31.90 8.62 -0.50
C SER A 121 -32.93 9.62 0.03
N ALA A 122 -32.51 10.66 0.76
CA ALA A 122 -33.41 11.69 1.27
C ALA A 122 -34.05 12.51 0.14
N ASN A 123 -33.31 12.83 -0.92
CA ASN A 123 -33.85 13.52 -2.09
C ASN A 123 -34.86 12.64 -2.86
N ILE A 124 -34.55 11.35 -3.06
CA ILE A 124 -35.46 10.38 -3.68
C ILE A 124 -36.73 10.19 -2.83
N GLU A 125 -36.58 10.08 -1.51
CA GLU A 125 -37.72 9.95 -0.59
C GLU A 125 -38.58 11.22 -0.56
N ALA A 126 -37.98 12.41 -0.56
CA ALA A 126 -38.71 13.67 -0.67
C ALA A 126 -39.51 13.78 -1.98
N ILE A 127 -38.93 13.37 -3.11
CA ILE A 127 -39.63 13.30 -4.41
C ILE A 127 -40.78 12.28 -4.33
N SER A 128 -40.55 11.10 -3.74
CA SER A 128 -41.59 10.07 -3.57
C SER A 128 -42.74 10.54 -2.68
N GLN A 129 -42.45 11.28 -1.60
CA GLN A 129 -43.44 11.83 -0.70
C GLN A 129 -44.25 12.97 -1.35
N GLU A 130 -43.62 13.86 -2.12
CA GLU A 130 -44.33 14.91 -2.88
C GLU A 130 -45.28 14.34 -3.96
N LEU A 131 -44.86 13.25 -4.61
CA LEU A 131 -45.69 12.51 -5.57
C LEU A 131 -46.83 11.75 -4.87
N ALA A 132 -46.57 11.12 -3.72
CA ALA A 132 -47.57 10.34 -2.98
C ALA A 132 -48.62 11.20 -2.24
N ALA A 133 -48.25 12.40 -1.79
CA ALA A 133 -49.14 13.27 -1.02
C ALA A 133 -50.27 13.92 -1.85
N ASN A 134 -50.15 13.98 -3.19
CA ASN A 134 -51.01 14.81 -4.02
C ASN A 134 -52.09 14.04 -4.81
N LYS A 135 -53.31 14.04 -4.28
CA LYS A 135 -54.57 13.73 -5.01
C LYS A 135 -55.28 14.99 -5.54
N LYS A 136 -54.57 16.08 -5.83
CA LYS A 136 -55.14 17.36 -6.32
C LYS A 136 -54.40 17.92 -7.54
N PRO A 137 -55.08 18.73 -8.38
CA PRO A 137 -54.71 18.88 -9.81
C PRO A 137 -53.69 19.97 -10.12
N ASN A 138 -53.01 20.55 -9.11
CA ASN A 138 -51.98 21.57 -9.33
C ASN A 138 -50.70 21.12 -8.62
N VAL A 139 -49.86 20.39 -9.35
CA VAL A 139 -48.56 19.92 -8.87
C VAL A 139 -47.56 21.06 -8.97
N ASP A 140 -46.83 21.34 -7.90
CA ASP A 140 -45.63 22.19 -7.94
C ASP A 140 -44.50 21.40 -8.63
N MET A 141 -44.61 21.33 -9.96
CA MET A 141 -43.63 20.67 -10.82
C MET A 141 -42.26 21.37 -10.75
N GLU A 142 -42.22 22.66 -10.40
CA GLU A 142 -40.98 23.43 -10.31
C GLU A 142 -40.11 22.96 -9.14
N SER A 143 -40.70 22.72 -7.96
CA SER A 143 -40.04 22.06 -6.83
C SER A 143 -39.50 20.68 -7.21
N ILE A 144 -40.32 19.86 -7.88
CA ILE A 144 -39.94 18.48 -8.26
C ILE A 144 -38.81 18.48 -9.30
N PHE A 145 -38.90 19.31 -10.36
CA PHE A 145 -37.84 19.44 -11.37
C PHE A 145 -36.54 19.95 -10.76
N LYS A 146 -36.62 20.91 -9.82
CA LYS A 146 -35.44 21.40 -9.11
C LYS A 146 -34.74 20.27 -8.34
N LYS A 147 -35.47 19.54 -7.49
CA LYS A 147 -34.89 18.41 -6.73
C LYS A 147 -34.36 17.29 -7.62
N LEU A 148 -35.01 17.05 -8.76
CA LEU A 148 -34.55 16.06 -9.75
C LEU A 148 -33.24 16.48 -10.41
N ASN A 149 -33.08 17.77 -10.72
CA ASN A 149 -31.81 18.33 -11.20
C ASN A 149 -30.73 18.30 -10.11
N ASP A 150 -31.04 18.75 -8.88
CA ASP A 150 -30.11 18.69 -7.74
C ASP A 150 -29.62 17.24 -7.49
N THR A 151 -30.51 16.25 -7.61
CA THR A 151 -30.18 14.81 -7.50
C THR A 151 -29.32 14.32 -8.66
N ARG A 152 -29.63 14.74 -9.90
CA ARG A 152 -28.84 14.42 -11.09
C ARG A 152 -27.41 14.97 -10.97
N ASP A 153 -27.26 16.22 -10.59
CA ASP A 153 -25.97 16.88 -10.43
C ASP A 153 -25.13 16.22 -9.32
N THR A 154 -25.78 15.84 -8.22
CA THR A 154 -25.16 15.06 -7.13
C THR A 154 -24.68 13.69 -7.62
N LEU A 155 -25.49 12.98 -8.42
CA LEU A 155 -25.13 11.69 -8.99
C LEU A 155 -23.96 11.82 -9.96
N THR A 156 -23.99 12.78 -10.88
CA THR A 156 -22.86 13.05 -11.82
C THR A 156 -21.58 13.43 -11.07
N ALA A 157 -21.67 14.18 -9.97
CA ALA A 157 -20.52 14.48 -9.12
C ALA A 157 -19.97 13.23 -8.41
N PHE A 158 -20.84 12.29 -8.00
CA PHE A 158 -20.44 11.01 -7.41
C PHE A 158 -19.80 10.07 -8.45
N GLU A 159 -20.35 9.99 -9.65
CA GLU A 159 -19.78 9.23 -10.77
C GLU A 159 -18.38 9.72 -11.14
N ARG A 160 -18.18 11.05 -11.25
CA ARG A 160 -16.85 11.64 -11.44
C ARG A 160 -15.89 11.28 -10.31
N GLN A 161 -16.31 11.40 -9.05
CA GLN A 161 -15.46 11.04 -7.91
C GLN A 161 -15.07 9.55 -7.93
N LYS A 162 -16.01 8.66 -8.27
CA LYS A 162 -15.75 7.22 -8.45
C LYS A 162 -14.73 6.98 -9.56
N ILE A 163 -14.92 7.60 -10.73
CA ILE A 163 -13.99 7.50 -11.88
C ILE A 163 -12.58 7.93 -11.47
N ARG A 164 -12.43 9.07 -10.80
CA ARG A 164 -11.12 9.56 -10.34
C ARG A 164 -10.45 8.61 -9.35
N SER A 165 -11.20 8.09 -8.37
CA SER A 165 -10.62 7.18 -7.37
C SER A 165 -10.22 5.82 -7.96
N SER A 166 -10.96 5.32 -8.96
CA SER A 166 -10.63 4.09 -9.69
C SER A 166 -9.59 4.27 -10.80
N THR A 167 -9.24 5.51 -11.17
CA THR A 167 -8.20 5.77 -12.17
C THR A 167 -6.82 5.59 -11.54
N ARG A 168 -6.17 4.47 -11.87
CA ARG A 168 -4.83 4.11 -11.39
C ARG A 168 -3.77 4.94 -12.12
N ILE A 169 -3.10 5.85 -11.42
CA ILE A 169 -2.04 6.69 -11.98
C ILE A 169 -0.65 6.18 -11.55
N ALA A 170 0.19 5.88 -12.53
CA ALA A 170 1.64 5.82 -12.36
C ALA A 170 2.24 7.21 -12.52
N LEU A 171 3.09 7.65 -11.59
CA LEU A 171 3.76 8.96 -11.66
C LEU A 171 5.29 8.82 -11.55
N ASN A 172 6.01 9.40 -12.50
CA ASN A 172 7.47 9.39 -12.48
C ASN A 172 8.03 10.31 -11.37
N ASP A 173 8.84 9.74 -10.48
CA ASP A 173 9.37 10.43 -9.29
C ASP A 173 10.63 11.27 -9.55
N LEU A 174 11.26 11.11 -10.71
CA LEU A 174 12.40 11.91 -11.19
C LEU A 174 11.97 13.22 -11.88
N LEU A 175 10.67 13.42 -12.10
CA LEU A 175 10.13 14.67 -12.65
C LEU A 175 10.45 15.87 -11.72
N PRO A 176 11.01 16.99 -12.23
CA PRO A 176 11.28 18.18 -11.40
C PRO A 176 10.04 18.72 -10.68
N SER A 177 8.87 18.58 -11.31
CA SER A 177 7.56 19.01 -10.79
C SER A 177 6.82 17.92 -9.99
N TYR A 178 7.43 16.76 -9.70
CA TYR A 178 6.79 15.59 -9.07
C TYR A 178 5.90 15.95 -7.87
N LYS A 179 6.44 16.66 -6.87
CA LYS A 179 5.71 17.04 -5.64
C LYS A 179 4.51 17.96 -5.92
N LEU A 180 4.60 18.82 -6.94
CA LEU A 180 3.51 19.70 -7.35
C LEU A 180 2.42 18.92 -8.07
N ILE A 181 2.80 18.04 -9.00
CA ILE A 181 1.89 17.16 -9.74
C ILE A 181 1.14 16.25 -8.75
N ALA A 182 1.87 15.52 -7.91
CA ALA A 182 1.30 14.60 -6.93
C ALA A 182 0.28 15.30 -6.00
N LYS A 183 0.62 16.48 -5.50
CA LYS A 183 -0.29 17.28 -4.67
C LYS A 183 -1.56 17.69 -5.43
N LYS A 184 -1.45 18.11 -6.70
CA LYS A 184 -2.61 18.47 -7.52
C LYS A 184 -3.51 17.25 -7.81
N LEU A 185 -2.93 16.11 -8.20
CA LEU A 185 -3.67 14.87 -8.47
C LEU A 185 -4.50 14.43 -7.27
N ILE A 186 -3.86 14.35 -6.09
CA ILE A 186 -4.52 14.00 -4.83
C ILE A 186 -5.64 15.00 -4.50
N SER A 187 -5.42 16.31 -4.73
CA SER A 187 -6.44 17.34 -4.47
C SER A 187 -7.67 17.27 -5.40
N LEU A 188 -7.54 16.68 -6.60
CA LEU A 188 -8.68 16.41 -7.49
C LEU A 188 -9.43 15.12 -7.13
N GLY A 189 -8.83 14.24 -6.31
CA GLY A 189 -9.39 12.94 -5.92
C GLY A 189 -8.84 11.74 -6.70
N TYR A 190 -7.74 11.91 -7.45
CA TYR A 190 -7.04 10.78 -8.09
C TYR A 190 -6.16 10.01 -7.10
N SER A 191 -6.03 8.70 -7.33
CA SER A 191 -5.07 7.86 -6.62
C SER A 191 -3.79 7.69 -7.46
N ILE A 192 -2.63 7.88 -6.82
CA ILE A 192 -1.34 7.51 -7.39
C ILE A 192 -1.09 6.08 -6.92
N SER A 193 -1.25 5.11 -7.81
CA SER A 193 -1.11 3.68 -7.48
C SER A 193 0.37 3.30 -7.37
N THR A 194 1.21 3.87 -8.23
CA THR A 194 2.61 3.45 -8.40
C THR A 194 3.50 4.67 -8.68
N THR A 195 4.74 4.64 -8.17
CA THR A 195 5.78 5.60 -8.53
C THR A 195 6.93 4.87 -9.22
N PHE A 196 7.45 5.42 -10.30
CA PHE A 196 8.49 4.81 -11.12
C PHE A 196 9.58 5.83 -11.51
N GLY A 197 10.72 5.35 -12.02
CA GLY A 197 11.86 6.20 -12.42
C GLY A 197 13.08 5.94 -11.56
N SER A 198 13.06 6.34 -10.29
CA SER A 198 14.16 6.03 -9.35
C SER A 198 14.34 4.53 -9.06
N SER A 199 13.36 3.72 -9.47
CA SER A 199 13.34 2.24 -9.46
C SER A 199 14.12 1.60 -10.62
N ASN A 200 14.39 2.34 -11.69
CA ASN A 200 15.06 1.80 -12.88
C ASN A 200 16.58 1.70 -12.63
N GLU A 201 17.26 0.82 -13.39
CA GLU A 201 18.72 0.71 -13.32
C GLU A 201 19.37 2.02 -13.79
N ASP A 202 18.91 2.56 -14.92
CA ASP A 202 19.28 3.87 -15.44
C ASP A 202 18.35 4.97 -14.90
N LYS A 203 18.80 5.66 -13.85
CA LYS A 203 18.04 6.70 -13.13
C LYS A 203 18.13 8.07 -13.82
N ASN A 204 17.53 8.17 -15.00
CA ASN A 204 17.51 9.40 -15.80
C ASN A 204 16.16 10.13 -15.67
N ILE A 205 16.19 11.46 -15.76
CA ILE A 205 14.97 12.25 -15.89
C ILE A 205 14.46 12.02 -17.32
N PRO A 206 13.16 11.73 -17.54
CA PRO A 206 12.64 11.42 -18.87
C PRO A 206 12.91 12.59 -19.83
N SER A 207 13.42 12.28 -21.02
CA SER A 207 13.78 13.27 -22.04
C SER A 207 12.59 14.13 -22.52
N CYS A 208 11.38 13.59 -22.43
CA CYS A 208 10.12 14.24 -22.82
C CYS A 208 9.09 14.23 -21.68
N LEU A 209 8.22 15.26 -21.64
CA LEU A 209 7.10 15.33 -20.69
C LEU A 209 5.84 14.72 -21.33
N THR A 210 5.82 13.39 -21.34
CA THR A 210 4.82 12.58 -22.04
C THR A 210 3.75 12.04 -21.08
N ILE A 211 2.50 12.05 -21.56
CA ILE A 211 1.34 11.40 -20.94
C ILE A 211 1.04 10.11 -21.71
N SER A 212 1.42 8.94 -21.18
CA SER A 212 1.03 7.64 -21.78
C SER A 212 -0.23 7.10 -21.10
N TYR A 213 -1.21 6.60 -21.82
CA TYR A 213 -2.39 5.95 -21.25
C TYR A 213 -2.77 4.68 -22.01
N VAL A 214 -3.47 3.76 -21.37
CA VAL A 214 -3.91 2.47 -21.94
C VAL A 214 -5.42 2.48 -22.24
N ASP A 215 -5.91 1.46 -22.94
CA ASP A 215 -7.35 1.29 -23.18
C ASP A 215 -8.19 1.25 -21.88
N GLY A 216 -9.45 1.65 -21.99
CA GLY A 216 -10.39 1.73 -20.87
C GLY A 216 -10.22 2.94 -19.95
N LEU A 217 -9.25 3.84 -20.20
CA LEU A 217 -9.19 5.14 -19.51
C LEU A 217 -10.39 6.02 -19.93
N PRO A 218 -11.22 6.51 -19.00
CA PRO A 218 -12.31 7.42 -19.35
C PRO A 218 -11.78 8.75 -19.89
N LYS A 219 -12.26 9.18 -21.07
CA LYS A 219 -11.87 10.44 -21.72
C LYS A 219 -11.94 11.67 -20.81
N SER A 220 -12.95 11.72 -19.94
CA SER A 220 -13.11 12.77 -18.93
C SER A 220 -11.91 12.87 -17.98
N SER A 221 -11.30 11.73 -17.61
CA SER A 221 -10.05 11.73 -16.82
C SER A 221 -8.86 12.20 -17.63
N LEU A 222 -8.72 11.78 -18.89
CA LEU A 222 -7.64 12.25 -19.75
C LEU A 222 -7.71 13.78 -19.94
N LYS A 223 -8.91 14.32 -20.18
CA LYS A 223 -9.19 15.77 -20.30
C LYS A 223 -8.84 16.55 -19.02
N GLU A 224 -9.25 16.06 -17.85
CA GLU A 224 -8.89 16.69 -16.56
C GLU A 224 -7.37 16.65 -16.28
N LEU A 225 -6.71 15.53 -16.58
CA LEU A 225 -5.28 15.35 -16.40
C LEU A 225 -4.47 16.20 -17.40
N TYR A 226 -4.92 16.31 -18.65
CA TYR A 226 -4.36 17.20 -19.66
C TYR A 226 -4.34 18.65 -19.16
N HIS A 227 -5.47 19.20 -18.70
CA HIS A 227 -5.54 20.57 -18.18
C HIS A 227 -4.69 20.79 -16.92
N LEU A 228 -4.42 19.74 -16.12
CA LEU A 228 -3.52 19.82 -14.96
C LEU A 228 -2.05 19.88 -15.35
N LEU A 229 -1.67 19.16 -16.42
CA LEU A 229 -0.30 18.86 -16.83
C LEU A 229 0.23 19.77 -17.94
N SER A 230 -0.60 20.22 -18.89
CA SER A 230 -0.14 21.09 -19.99
C SER A 230 0.48 22.42 -19.52
N PRO A 231 0.01 23.10 -18.44
CA PRO A 231 0.68 24.28 -17.90
C PRO A 231 2.04 23.98 -17.21
N LEU A 232 2.38 22.70 -17.03
CA LEU A 232 3.65 22.22 -16.47
C LEU A 232 4.62 21.75 -17.56
N GLY A 233 4.27 21.95 -18.84
CA GLY A 233 5.12 21.62 -19.99
C GLY A 233 4.86 20.24 -20.60
N PHE A 234 3.85 19.49 -20.14
CA PHE A 234 3.45 18.24 -20.80
C PHE A 234 2.81 18.55 -22.15
N ASN A 235 3.56 18.24 -23.20
CA ASN A 235 3.24 18.58 -24.59
C ASN A 235 3.26 17.34 -25.51
N ARG A 236 3.35 16.13 -24.94
CA ARG A 236 3.32 14.86 -25.68
C ARG A 236 2.35 13.87 -25.07
N ILE A 237 1.75 13.04 -25.92
CA ILE A 237 0.76 12.03 -25.54
C ILE A 237 1.05 10.70 -26.27
N ASP A 238 0.68 9.60 -25.65
CA ASP A 238 0.92 8.25 -26.15
C ASP A 238 -0.26 7.34 -25.75
N TYR A 239 -0.89 6.68 -26.71
CA TYR A 239 -1.96 5.70 -26.49
C TYR A 239 -1.43 4.27 -26.60
N ASP A 240 -1.57 3.50 -25.54
CA ASP A 240 -1.19 2.09 -25.46
C ASP A 240 -2.31 1.17 -25.92
N ASP A 241 -2.12 0.60 -27.10
CA ASP A 241 -2.94 -0.42 -27.75
C ASP A 241 -2.47 -1.86 -27.42
N ASP A 242 -1.39 -2.03 -26.65
CA ASP A 242 -0.88 -3.33 -26.24
C ASP A 242 -1.66 -3.88 -25.02
N GLU A 243 -2.45 -4.93 -25.23
CA GLU A 243 -3.20 -5.64 -24.18
C GLU A 243 -2.31 -6.39 -23.16
N THR A 244 -0.99 -6.46 -23.36
CA THR A 244 -0.10 -7.11 -22.38
C THR A 244 -0.13 -6.38 -21.03
N ALA A 245 -0.16 -7.17 -19.95
CA ALA A 245 -0.69 -6.75 -18.65
C ALA A 245 -0.02 -5.53 -18.01
N ARG A 246 -0.54 -4.33 -18.29
CA ARG A 246 -0.22 -3.08 -17.58
C ARG A 246 -1.13 -2.87 -16.37
N TYR A 247 -0.56 -2.41 -15.26
CA TYR A 247 -1.25 -2.31 -13.97
C TYR A 247 -1.81 -0.90 -13.68
N GLU A 248 -1.63 0.06 -14.58
CA GLU A 248 -2.03 1.45 -14.41
C GLU A 248 -2.72 1.96 -15.68
N HIS A 249 -3.71 2.84 -15.52
CA HIS A 249 -4.49 3.38 -16.63
C HIS A 249 -3.76 4.52 -17.34
N ILE A 250 -2.86 5.20 -16.63
CA ILE A 250 -2.11 6.36 -17.13
C ILE A 250 -0.75 6.47 -16.43
N TYR A 251 0.27 6.80 -17.20
CA TYR A 251 1.66 7.01 -16.78
C TYR A 251 2.05 8.45 -17.11
N ILE A 252 2.40 9.22 -16.07
CA ILE A 252 2.80 10.63 -16.19
C ILE A 252 4.33 10.71 -16.14
N GLY A 253 4.94 11.14 -17.24
CA GLY A 253 6.40 11.17 -17.44
C GLY A 253 6.94 9.81 -17.87
N SER A 254 6.32 9.18 -18.87
CA SER A 254 6.78 7.91 -19.42
C SER A 254 8.11 8.05 -20.17
N TYR A 255 8.88 6.96 -20.23
CA TYR A 255 10.15 6.87 -20.95
C TYR A 255 9.97 6.41 -22.41
N ILE A 256 8.76 6.53 -22.98
CA ILE A 256 8.43 5.93 -24.28
C ILE A 256 9.33 6.47 -25.41
N ASP A 257 9.65 7.77 -25.38
CA ASP A 257 10.52 8.43 -26.36
C ASP A 257 12.01 8.06 -26.23
N GLU A 258 12.40 7.30 -25.20
CA GLU A 258 13.75 6.73 -25.04
C GLU A 258 13.87 5.34 -25.68
N PHE A 259 12.74 4.74 -26.09
CA PHE A 259 12.66 3.46 -26.80
C PHE A 259 11.89 3.62 -28.14
N PRO A 260 12.31 4.53 -29.03
CA PRO A 260 11.53 4.91 -30.23
C PRO A 260 11.31 3.75 -31.20
N ASP A 261 12.18 2.73 -31.20
CA ASP A 261 12.06 1.52 -32.02
C ASP A 261 10.86 0.63 -31.62
N ALA A 262 10.32 0.81 -30.40
CA ALA A 262 9.11 0.12 -29.95
C ALA A 262 7.86 0.93 -30.29
N ARG A 263 7.81 2.19 -29.84
CA ARG A 263 6.74 3.17 -30.12
C ARG A 263 7.22 4.55 -29.72
N ALA A 264 6.74 5.60 -30.38
CA ALA A 264 6.99 6.99 -30.00
C ALA A 264 5.71 7.69 -29.54
N SER A 265 5.84 8.71 -28.68
CA SER A 265 4.73 9.60 -28.36
C SER A 265 4.57 10.68 -29.43
N VAL A 266 3.37 11.25 -29.54
CA VAL A 266 3.05 12.32 -30.49
C VAL A 266 2.96 13.67 -29.77
N TYR A 267 3.27 14.76 -30.47
CA TYR A 267 3.07 16.10 -29.91
C TYR A 267 1.58 16.41 -29.80
N ILE A 268 1.15 16.93 -28.63
CA ILE A 268 -0.19 17.47 -28.46
C ILE A 268 -0.26 18.80 -29.22
N ASP A 269 -0.63 18.71 -30.49
CA ASP A 269 -0.91 19.87 -31.33
C ASP A 269 -2.36 20.37 -31.11
N LYS A 270 -2.79 21.36 -31.90
CA LYS A 270 -4.15 21.90 -31.80
C LYS A 270 -5.24 20.89 -32.15
N ASN A 271 -4.95 19.89 -32.99
CA ASN A 271 -5.91 18.87 -33.39
C ASN A 271 -6.12 17.89 -32.23
N ILE A 272 -5.03 17.37 -31.66
CA ILE A 272 -5.06 16.51 -30.47
C ILE A 272 -5.66 17.25 -29.27
N GLU A 273 -5.26 18.49 -29.00
CA GLU A 273 -5.84 19.30 -27.92
C GLU A 273 -7.36 19.47 -28.08
N SER A 274 -7.82 19.80 -29.30
CA SER A 274 -9.25 19.90 -29.58
C SER A 274 -9.95 18.55 -29.40
N ALA A 275 -9.35 17.46 -29.87
CA ALA A 275 -9.90 16.12 -29.75
C ALA A 275 -9.97 15.64 -28.28
N ILE A 276 -9.01 15.99 -27.42
CA ILE A 276 -9.07 15.74 -25.97
C ILE A 276 -10.20 16.55 -25.33
N CYS A 277 -10.36 17.81 -25.73
CA CYS A 277 -11.29 18.75 -25.10
C CYS A 277 -12.74 18.68 -25.60
N ASP A 278 -13.02 18.16 -26.79
CA ASP A 278 -14.37 18.01 -27.33
C ASP A 278 -15.09 16.80 -26.71
N ASP A 279 -16.24 17.04 -26.07
CA ASP A 279 -17.07 15.99 -25.47
C ASP A 279 -17.90 15.20 -26.50
N ASN A 280 -17.94 15.64 -27.77
CA ASN A 280 -18.62 14.93 -28.86
C ASN A 280 -17.74 13.86 -29.53
N ILE A 281 -16.42 14.03 -29.49
CA ILE A 281 -15.45 13.06 -30.00
C ILE A 281 -15.36 11.90 -28.99
N SER A 282 -15.43 10.66 -29.45
CA SER A 282 -15.30 9.48 -28.60
C SER A 282 -13.87 9.29 -28.06
N MET A 283 -13.67 8.26 -27.23
CA MET A 283 -12.31 7.86 -26.83
C MET A 283 -11.60 7.15 -27.99
N ASP A 284 -12.33 6.35 -28.75
CA ASP A 284 -11.80 5.53 -29.85
C ASP A 284 -11.30 6.42 -31.01
N GLU A 285 -12.07 7.44 -31.40
CA GLU A 285 -11.64 8.43 -32.41
C GLU A 285 -10.39 9.22 -31.98
N LEU A 286 -10.23 9.49 -30.67
CA LEU A 286 -9.02 10.12 -30.14
C LEU A 286 -7.83 9.15 -30.17
N ASN A 287 -8.06 7.88 -29.86
CA ASN A 287 -7.06 6.82 -29.91
C ASN A 287 -6.55 6.60 -31.35
N GLU A 288 -7.45 6.50 -32.33
CA GLU A 288 -7.12 6.42 -33.76
C GLU A 288 -6.30 7.64 -34.21
N LEU A 289 -6.73 8.85 -33.85
CA LEU A 289 -6.03 10.09 -34.20
C LEU A 289 -4.61 10.16 -33.61
N ILE A 290 -4.39 9.62 -32.41
CA ILE A 290 -3.06 9.50 -31.79
C ILE A 290 -2.21 8.42 -32.47
N ILE A 291 -2.81 7.31 -32.91
CA ILE A 291 -2.11 6.26 -33.68
C ILE A 291 -1.66 6.81 -35.03
N ASP A 292 -2.55 7.45 -35.78
CA ASP A 292 -2.27 8.03 -37.10
C ASP A 292 -1.18 9.12 -37.02
N ALA A 293 -1.14 9.90 -35.94
CA ALA A 293 -0.12 10.92 -35.72
C ALA A 293 1.29 10.38 -35.41
N ARG A 294 1.48 9.05 -35.30
CA ARG A 294 2.79 8.39 -35.15
C ARG A 294 3.48 8.08 -36.48
N ALA A 295 2.74 8.09 -37.59
CA ALA A 295 3.20 7.66 -38.92
C ALA A 295 3.96 8.76 -39.69
#